data_AF-A0A8T5THL1-F1
#
_entry.id   AF-A0A8T5THL1-F1
#
_cell.length_a   1.000
_cell.length_b   1.000
_cell.length_c   1.000
_cell.angle_alpha   90.00
_cell.angle_beta   90.00
_cell.angle_gamma   90.00
#
_symmetry.space_group_name_H-M   'P 1'
#
loop_
_entity.id
_entity.type
_entity.pdbx_description
1 polymer ?
#
loop_
_entity_poly.entity_id
_entity_poly.type
_entity_poly.pdbx_seq_one_letter_code
_entity_poly.pdbx_strand_id
1 'polypeptide(L)'
;MEKAENELKKKDIKIKYYEGPLPKIKSTTSMPQKEDFSHSLTMNKLSQKIEIIELNLQKFKTEHINEFTINKSEINQINTRLDNIIENFEKTVPESNKEIRRIKDELLVKDEQIRITKQDLNRAIVSKDHIILKLEKDLEAKIDQVNDLTNTIDALYTQISEVQCAPNVIKNIIDIMQNKGFISDKEFEKILEKELII
;
A
#
# COMPACT_ATOMS: atom_id res chain seq x y z
N MET A 1 -23.77 6.02 29.96
CA MET A 1 -24.78 6.01 28.89
C MET A 1 -26.22 5.93 29.43
N GLU A 2 -26.46 5.88 30.75
CA GLU A 2 -27.80 5.65 31.32
C GLU A 2 -28.55 6.94 31.73
N LYS A 3 -27.93 8.11 31.57
CA LYS A 3 -28.54 9.42 31.90
C LYS A 3 -29.20 10.13 30.72
N ALA A 4 -28.88 9.75 29.49
CA ALA A 4 -29.43 10.38 28.28
C ALA A 4 -30.72 9.73 27.77
N GLU A 5 -30.97 8.45 28.09
CA GLU A 5 -32.18 7.73 27.70
C GLU A 5 -33.42 8.08 28.55
N ASN A 6 -33.24 8.77 29.69
CA ASN A 6 -34.34 9.07 30.61
C ASN A 6 -35.07 10.40 30.35
N GLU A 7 -34.58 11.24 29.43
CA GLU A 7 -35.22 12.54 29.13
C GLU A 7 -36.11 12.53 27.87
N LEU A 8 -36.03 11.52 27.00
CA LEU A 8 -36.82 11.48 25.76
C LEU A 8 -38.25 10.92 25.89
N LYS A 9 -38.68 10.47 27.08
CA LYS A 9 -40.05 9.94 27.29
C LYS A 9 -41.11 10.99 27.67
N LYS A 10 -40.79 12.28 27.61
CA LYS A 10 -41.76 13.36 27.92
C LYS A 10 -41.83 14.35 26.77
N LYS A 11 -42.75 14.12 25.82
CA LYS A 11 -43.69 15.11 25.26
C LYS A 11 -44.37 14.59 23.98
N ASP A 12 -45.16 13.54 24.11
CA ASP A 12 -46.28 13.32 23.18
C ASP A 12 -47.45 14.22 23.62
N ILE A 13 -47.43 15.49 23.21
CA ILE A 13 -48.58 16.37 23.36
C ILE A 13 -49.44 16.20 22.11
N LYS A 14 -50.44 15.32 22.22
CA LYS A 14 -51.51 15.14 21.24
C LYS A 14 -52.43 16.36 21.28
N ILE A 15 -52.18 17.35 20.41
CA ILE A 15 -53.03 18.54 20.30
C ILE A 15 -54.33 18.14 19.61
N LYS A 16 -55.45 18.23 20.34
CA LYS A 16 -56.81 18.13 19.79
C LYS A 16 -57.13 19.42 19.03
N TYR A 17 -57.54 19.31 17.77
CA TYR A 17 -58.10 20.41 17.00
C TYR A 17 -59.50 20.77 17.51
N TYR A 18 -59.81 22.06 17.56
CA TYR A 18 -61.15 22.56 17.89
C TYR A 18 -61.95 22.74 16.59
N GLU A 19 -62.94 21.88 16.37
CA GLU A 19 -63.98 22.01 15.34
C GLU A 19 -65.25 22.60 16.00
N GLY A 20 -65.30 23.92 16.18
CA GLY A 20 -66.49 24.61 16.68
C GLY A 20 -67.32 25.22 15.54
N PRO A 21 -68.66 25.31 15.67
CA PRO A 21 -69.53 25.75 14.57
C PRO A 21 -69.42 27.25 14.30
N LEU A 22 -69.47 27.64 13.02
CA LEU A 22 -69.57 29.03 12.57
C LEU A 22 -70.88 29.67 13.07
N PRO A 23 -70.86 30.85 13.73
CA PRO A 23 -72.08 31.50 14.18
C PRO A 23 -72.87 32.10 13.02
N LYS A 24 -74.17 31.77 12.96
CA LYS A 24 -75.15 32.34 12.02
C LYS A 24 -75.58 33.74 12.48
N ILE A 25 -75.35 34.75 11.63
CA ILE A 25 -75.82 36.12 11.85
C ILE A 25 -77.30 36.21 11.44
N LYS A 26 -78.19 36.53 12.39
CA LYS A 26 -79.59 36.93 12.10
C LYS A 26 -79.65 38.45 12.06
N SER A 27 -80.08 39.02 10.93
CA SER A 27 -80.41 40.43 10.77
C SER A 27 -81.87 40.67 11.13
N THR A 28 -82.14 41.58 12.06
CA THR A 28 -83.45 42.20 12.23
C THR A 28 -83.26 43.68 12.56
N THR A 29 -83.73 44.55 11.67
CA THR A 29 -83.87 45.98 11.95
C THR A 29 -85.23 46.46 11.46
N SER A 30 -86.09 46.83 12.41
CA SER A 30 -87.22 47.74 12.21
C SER A 30 -86.84 49.14 12.71
N MET A 31 -87.17 50.16 11.94
CA MET A 31 -87.01 51.60 12.23
C MET A 31 -88.38 52.24 12.61
N PRO A 32 -88.51 53.56 12.92
CA PRO A 32 -87.53 54.59 13.32
C PRO A 32 -88.00 55.53 14.47
N GLN A 33 -87.13 56.36 15.04
CA GLN A 33 -87.48 57.71 15.53
C GLN A 33 -86.27 58.66 15.54
N LYS A 34 -86.55 59.94 15.29
CA LYS A 34 -85.64 61.03 14.91
C LYS A 34 -85.04 61.73 16.14
N GLU A 35 -83.71 61.70 16.25
CA GLU A 35 -82.74 62.71 16.69
C GLU A 35 -81.37 61.99 16.58
N ASP A 36 -80.25 62.71 16.35
CA ASP A 36 -78.88 62.14 16.18
C ASP A 36 -78.45 61.55 14.82
N PHE A 37 -78.76 62.24 13.71
CA PHE A 37 -78.20 61.89 12.38
C PHE A 37 -76.66 61.99 12.31
N SER A 38 -76.03 62.85 13.14
CA SER A 38 -74.57 63.02 13.21
C SER A 38 -73.88 61.87 13.96
N HIS A 39 -74.43 61.44 15.10
CA HIS A 39 -73.90 60.33 15.90
C HIS A 39 -74.11 58.95 15.25
N SER A 40 -75.23 58.72 14.59
CA SER A 40 -75.48 57.50 13.80
C SER A 40 -74.46 57.32 12.66
N LEU A 41 -74.12 58.41 11.95
CA LEU A 41 -73.16 58.38 10.86
C LEU A 41 -71.71 58.18 11.36
N THR A 42 -71.36 58.74 12.52
CA THR A 42 -70.04 58.53 13.14
C THR A 42 -69.89 57.13 13.71
N MET A 43 -70.94 56.58 14.33
CA MET A 43 -70.93 55.19 14.83
C MET A 43 -70.83 54.17 13.70
N ASN A 44 -71.53 54.37 12.57
CA ASN A 44 -71.40 53.50 11.40
C ASN A 44 -69.98 53.50 10.81
N LYS A 45 -69.32 54.67 10.73
CA LYS A 45 -67.92 54.75 10.29
C LYS A 45 -66.95 54.09 11.27
N LEU A 46 -67.26 54.14 12.57
CA LEU A 46 -66.46 53.48 13.60
C LEU A 46 -66.59 51.95 13.50
N SER A 47 -67.82 51.45 13.34
CA SER A 47 -68.09 50.01 13.16
C SER A 47 -67.39 49.45 11.91
N GLN A 48 -67.43 50.16 10.79
CA GLN A 48 -66.70 49.76 9.57
C GLN A 48 -65.19 49.71 9.79
N LYS A 49 -64.61 50.68 10.54
CA LYS A 49 -63.19 50.66 10.88
C LYS A 49 -62.83 49.48 11.78
N ILE A 50 -63.68 49.16 12.75
CA ILE A 50 -63.50 47.99 13.63
C ILE A 50 -63.52 46.70 12.80
N GLU A 51 -64.48 46.55 11.89
CA GLU A 51 -64.59 45.38 11.01
C GLU A 51 -63.35 45.22 10.11
N ILE A 52 -62.83 46.32 9.55
CA ILE A 52 -61.57 46.30 8.78
C ILE A 52 -60.38 45.89 9.65
N ILE A 53 -60.30 46.37 10.89
CA ILE A 53 -59.24 46.01 11.83
C ILE A 53 -59.32 44.52 12.17
N GLU A 54 -60.51 43.99 12.43
CA GLU A 54 -60.72 42.57 12.72
C GLU A 54 -60.32 41.69 11.54
N LEU A 55 -60.72 42.06 10.31
CA LEU A 55 -60.31 41.36 9.10
C LEU A 55 -58.79 41.36 8.91
N ASN A 56 -58.14 42.51 9.12
CA ASN A 56 -56.68 42.62 9.05
C ASN A 56 -55.98 41.78 10.11
N LEU A 57 -56.51 41.75 11.34
CA LEU A 57 -55.98 40.94 12.43
C LEU A 57 -56.10 39.44 12.12
N GLN A 58 -57.24 39.00 11.57
CA GLN A 58 -57.44 37.60 11.17
C GLN A 58 -56.51 37.20 10.02
N LYS A 59 -56.34 38.08 9.04
CA LYS A 59 -55.39 37.87 7.94
C LYS A 59 -53.96 37.75 8.47
N PHE A 60 -53.51 38.71 9.27
CA PHE A 60 -52.19 38.71 9.91
C PHE A 60 -51.94 37.45 10.73
N LYS A 61 -52.93 37.03 11.54
CA LYS A 61 -52.85 35.80 12.34
C LYS A 61 -52.70 34.57 11.45
N THR A 62 -53.46 34.49 10.36
CA THR A 62 -53.43 33.35 9.44
C THR A 62 -52.09 33.27 8.70
N GLU A 63 -51.58 34.40 8.22
CA GLU A 63 -50.28 34.50 7.56
C GLU A 63 -49.14 34.02 8.48
N HIS A 64 -49.08 34.52 9.72
CA HIS A 64 -48.06 34.10 10.66
C HIS A 64 -48.19 32.65 11.13
N ILE A 65 -49.41 32.11 11.26
CA ILE A 65 -49.60 30.68 11.55
C ILE A 65 -49.05 29.82 10.40
N ASN A 66 -49.28 30.23 9.16
CA ASN A 66 -48.79 29.52 7.98
C ASN A 66 -47.26 29.58 7.91
N GLU A 67 -46.66 30.77 8.07
CA GLU A 67 -45.20 30.94 8.13
C GLU A 67 -44.57 30.10 9.24
N PHE A 68 -45.15 30.12 10.44
CA PHE A 68 -44.66 29.32 11.57
C PHE A 68 -44.72 27.82 11.27
N THR A 69 -45.79 27.37 10.59
CA THR A 69 -45.96 25.96 10.20
C THR A 69 -44.92 25.53 9.16
N ILE A 70 -44.67 26.38 8.16
CA ILE A 70 -43.65 26.16 7.13
C ILE A 70 -42.27 26.08 7.80
N ASN A 71 -41.89 27.09 8.58
CA ASN A 71 -40.60 27.12 9.27
C ASN A 71 -40.40 25.89 10.17
N LYS A 72 -41.44 25.48 10.90
CA LYS A 72 -41.38 24.27 11.73
C LYS A 72 -41.13 23.02 10.89
N SER A 73 -41.77 22.90 9.73
CA SER A 73 -41.54 21.78 8.81
C SER A 73 -40.13 21.76 8.24
N GLU A 74 -39.58 22.92 7.88
CA GLU A 74 -38.21 23.05 7.35
C GLU A 74 -37.18 22.71 8.42
N ILE A 75 -37.36 23.21 9.64
CA ILE A 75 -36.52 22.87 10.80
C ILE A 75 -36.51 21.35 11.02
N ASN A 76 -37.66 20.70 10.96
CA ASN A 76 -37.74 19.25 11.12
C ASN A 76 -37.00 18.50 10.01
N GLN A 77 -37.13 18.93 8.75
CA GLN A 77 -36.39 18.33 7.64
C GLN A 77 -34.87 18.51 7.79
N ILE A 78 -34.42 19.68 8.24
CA ILE A 78 -33.02 19.96 8.53
C ILE A 78 -32.51 19.03 9.63
N ASN A 79 -33.26 18.89 10.72
CA ASN A 79 -32.90 18.00 11.83
C ASN A 79 -32.78 16.54 11.37
N THR A 80 -33.73 16.02 10.60
CA THR A 80 -33.63 14.66 10.03
C THR A 80 -32.39 14.49 9.14
N ARG A 81 -32.06 15.50 8.33
CA ARG A 81 -30.84 15.45 7.50
C ARG A 81 -29.57 15.47 8.36
N LEU A 82 -29.54 16.27 9.42
CA LEU A 82 -28.41 16.32 10.35
C LEU A 82 -28.22 14.99 11.07
N ASP A 83 -29.29 14.38 11.57
CA ASP A 83 -29.24 13.08 12.24
C ASP A 83 -28.67 11.99 11.33
N ASN A 84 -29.13 11.93 10.07
CA ASN A 84 -28.60 11.00 9.08
C ASN A 84 -27.11 11.22 8.79
N ILE A 85 -26.67 12.48 8.73
CA ILE A 85 -25.26 12.82 8.51
C ILE A 85 -24.41 12.38 9.71
N ILE A 86 -24.88 12.64 10.93
CA ILE A 86 -24.22 12.24 12.17
C ILE A 86 -24.07 10.72 12.20
N GLU A 87 -25.15 9.96 11.97
CA GLU A 87 -25.13 8.50 11.97
C GLU A 87 -24.13 7.94 10.93
N ASN A 88 -24.09 8.54 9.74
CA ASN A 88 -23.13 8.16 8.71
C ASN A 88 -21.69 8.40 9.16
N PHE A 89 -21.37 9.57 9.73
CA PHE A 89 -20.03 9.84 10.24
C PHE A 89 -19.64 8.92 11.40
N GLU A 90 -20.58 8.64 12.31
CA GLU A 90 -20.36 7.72 13.44
C GLU A 90 -20.03 6.30 12.99
N LYS A 91 -20.53 5.86 11.83
CA LYS A 91 -20.19 4.55 11.24
C LYS A 91 -18.90 4.59 10.42
N THR A 92 -18.77 5.56 9.52
CA THR A 92 -17.68 5.60 8.54
C THR A 92 -16.32 5.95 9.16
N VAL A 93 -16.29 6.82 10.18
CA VAL A 93 -15.02 7.25 10.80
C VAL A 93 -14.32 6.09 11.54
N PRO A 94 -14.99 5.30 12.40
CA PRO A 94 -14.36 4.13 13.03
C PRO A 94 -13.91 3.07 12.03
N GLU A 95 -14.70 2.78 11.01
CA GLU A 95 -14.33 1.81 9.95
C GLU A 95 -13.08 2.27 9.20
N SER A 96 -13.04 3.53 8.77
CA SER A 96 -11.87 4.11 8.10
C SER A 96 -10.64 4.09 9.01
N ASN A 97 -10.81 4.40 10.29
CA ASN A 97 -9.71 4.34 11.27
C ASN A 97 -9.20 2.91 11.50
N LYS A 98 -10.08 1.91 11.48
CA LYS A 98 -9.70 0.50 11.58
C LYS A 98 -8.89 0.07 10.36
N GLU A 99 -9.31 0.47 9.17
CA GLU A 99 -8.60 0.16 7.93
C GLU A 99 -7.22 0.85 7.87
N ILE A 100 -7.14 2.12 8.30
CA ILE A 100 -5.86 2.83 8.43
C ILE A 100 -4.90 2.08 9.36
N ARG A 101 -5.38 1.56 10.50
CA ARG A 101 -4.53 0.77 11.41
C ARG A 101 -4.06 -0.53 10.76
N ARG A 102 -4.98 -1.25 10.11
CA ARG A 102 -4.66 -2.49 9.39
C ARG A 102 -3.56 -2.28 8.35
N ILE A 103 -3.70 -1.24 7.53
CA ILE A 103 -2.72 -0.90 6.48
C ILE A 103 -1.37 -0.49 7.09
N LYS A 104 -1.38 0.27 8.20
CA LYS A 104 -0.14 0.63 8.92
C LYS A 104 0.60 -0.59 9.45
N ASP A 105 -0.13 -1.53 10.05
CA ASP A 105 0.47 -2.76 10.58
C ASP A 105 1.02 -3.63 9.45
N GLU A 106 0.29 -3.75 8.33
CA GLU A 106 0.75 -4.47 7.14
C GLU A 106 2.02 -3.85 6.54
N LEU A 107 2.09 -2.51 6.50
CA LEU A 107 3.27 -1.79 6.04
C LEU A 107 4.49 -2.07 6.92
N LEU A 108 4.33 -2.03 8.25
CA LEU A 108 5.41 -2.33 9.19
C LEU A 108 5.95 -3.75 9.01
N VAL A 109 5.07 -4.73 8.81
CA VAL A 109 5.47 -6.12 8.55
C VAL A 109 6.24 -6.24 7.24
N LYS A 110 5.77 -5.58 6.17
CA LYS A 110 6.45 -5.61 4.87
C LYS A 110 7.81 -4.91 4.92
N ASP A 111 7.93 -3.79 5.62
CA ASP A 111 9.20 -3.08 5.79
C ASP A 111 10.24 -3.94 6.52
N GLU A 112 9.82 -4.64 7.56
CA GLU A 112 10.68 -5.57 8.29
C GLU A 112 11.08 -6.77 7.41
N GLN A 113 10.15 -7.32 6.63
CA GLN A 113 10.45 -8.40 5.69
C GLN A 113 11.44 -7.96 4.61
N ILE A 114 11.32 -6.74 4.09
CA ILE A 114 12.27 -6.15 3.14
C ILE A 114 13.65 -6.01 3.80
N ARG A 115 13.70 -5.55 5.05
CA ARG A 115 14.95 -5.41 5.81
C ARG A 115 15.67 -6.75 5.97
N ILE A 116 14.96 -7.80 6.39
CA ILE A 116 15.51 -9.15 6.54
C ILE A 116 15.99 -9.69 5.20
N THR A 117 15.17 -9.59 4.16
CA THR A 117 15.51 -10.08 2.81
C THR A 117 16.77 -9.40 2.27
N LYS A 118 16.91 -8.08 2.48
CA LYS A 118 18.14 -7.35 2.11
C LYS A 118 19.37 -7.85 2.87
N GLN A 119 19.24 -8.14 4.15
CA GLN A 119 20.34 -8.69 4.95
C GLN A 119 20.75 -10.08 4.47
N ASP A 120 19.79 -10.95 4.18
CA ASP A 120 20.04 -12.30 3.68
C ASP A 120 20.69 -12.28 2.29
N LEU A 121 20.21 -11.40 1.39
CA LEU A 121 20.82 -11.20 0.08
C LEU A 121 22.26 -10.71 0.18
N ASN A 122 22.53 -9.72 1.03
CA ASN A 122 23.89 -9.24 1.25
C ASN A 122 24.80 -10.36 1.80
N ARG A 123 24.30 -11.18 2.73
CA ARG A 123 25.05 -12.32 3.25
C ARG A 123 25.36 -13.35 2.16
N ALA A 124 24.38 -13.64 1.30
CA ALA A 124 24.55 -14.56 0.18
C ALA A 124 25.56 -14.04 -0.84
N ILE A 125 25.55 -12.74 -1.15
CA ILE A 125 26.52 -12.08 -2.02
C ILE A 125 27.93 -12.23 -1.45
N VAL A 126 28.15 -11.81 -0.20
CA VAL A 126 29.46 -11.91 0.45
C VAL A 126 29.97 -13.36 0.49
N SER A 127 29.09 -14.33 0.76
CA SER A 127 29.45 -15.74 0.73
C SER A 127 29.86 -16.21 -0.66
N LYS A 128 29.15 -15.77 -1.72
CA LYS A 128 29.48 -16.13 -3.10
C LYS A 128 30.78 -15.47 -3.55
N ASP A 129 31.02 -14.22 -3.20
CA ASP A 129 32.27 -13.52 -3.50
C ASP A 129 33.47 -14.23 -2.85
N HIS A 130 33.32 -14.72 -1.61
CA HIS A 130 34.37 -15.51 -0.98
C HIS A 130 34.66 -16.83 -1.70
N ILE A 131 33.60 -17.51 -2.19
CA ILE A 131 33.75 -18.73 -2.98
C ILE A 131 34.45 -18.43 -4.31
N ILE A 132 34.06 -17.35 -4.99
CA ILE A 132 34.70 -16.91 -6.25
C ILE A 132 36.19 -16.66 -6.02
N LEU A 133 36.55 -15.87 -5.02
CA LEU A 133 37.96 -15.59 -4.68
C LEU A 133 38.75 -16.86 -4.37
N LYS A 134 38.12 -17.85 -3.73
CA LYS A 134 38.77 -19.14 -3.48
C LYS A 134 39.00 -19.92 -4.78
N LEU A 135 37.99 -19.99 -5.65
CA LEU A 135 38.09 -20.66 -6.94
C LEU A 135 39.10 -19.99 -7.87
N GLU A 136 39.19 -18.67 -7.85
CA GLU A 136 40.22 -17.92 -8.60
C GLU A 136 41.63 -18.29 -8.13
N LYS A 137 41.86 -18.35 -6.81
CA LYS A 137 43.15 -18.80 -6.25
C LYS A 137 43.46 -20.25 -6.58
N ASP A 138 42.48 -21.12 -6.49
CA ASP A 138 42.64 -22.54 -6.83
C ASP A 138 42.96 -22.70 -8.34
N LEU A 139 42.35 -21.87 -9.20
CA LEU A 139 42.63 -21.85 -10.64
C LEU A 139 44.05 -21.36 -10.93
N GLU A 140 44.49 -20.27 -10.31
CA GLU A 140 45.85 -19.74 -10.44
C GLU A 140 46.88 -20.81 -10.06
N ALA A 141 46.69 -21.46 -8.90
CA ALA A 141 47.58 -22.54 -8.46
C ALA A 141 47.60 -23.74 -9.42
N LYS A 142 46.48 -24.02 -10.12
CA LYS A 142 46.43 -25.06 -11.15
C LYS A 142 47.13 -24.64 -12.44
N ILE A 143 47.07 -23.37 -12.82
CA ILE A 143 47.82 -22.82 -13.95
C ILE A 143 49.33 -22.94 -13.68
N ASP A 144 49.79 -22.59 -12.49
CA ASP A 144 51.20 -22.74 -12.09
C ASP A 144 51.67 -24.20 -12.18
N GLN A 145 50.86 -25.15 -11.67
CA GLN A 145 51.16 -26.58 -11.79
C GLN A 145 51.27 -27.05 -13.25
N VAL A 146 50.42 -26.54 -14.14
CA VAL A 146 50.49 -26.85 -15.58
C VAL A 146 51.77 -26.28 -16.18
N ASN A 147 52.14 -25.05 -15.83
CA ASN A 147 53.38 -24.43 -16.33
C ASN A 147 54.61 -25.22 -15.87
N ASP A 148 54.66 -25.64 -14.61
CA ASP A 148 55.74 -26.47 -14.08
C ASP A 148 55.86 -27.82 -14.81
N LEU A 149 54.72 -28.46 -15.09
CA LEU A 149 54.66 -29.70 -15.85
C LEU A 149 55.12 -29.49 -17.30
N THR A 150 54.68 -28.42 -17.96
CA THR A 150 55.12 -28.07 -19.32
C THR A 150 56.63 -27.86 -19.37
N ASN A 151 57.21 -27.11 -18.43
CA ASN A 151 58.66 -26.91 -18.34
C ASN A 151 59.41 -28.23 -18.14
N THR A 152 58.85 -29.14 -17.34
CA THR A 152 59.43 -30.48 -17.12
C THR A 152 59.39 -31.30 -18.40
N ILE A 153 58.28 -31.27 -19.14
CA ILE A 153 58.11 -31.95 -20.42
C ILE A 153 59.12 -31.41 -21.44
N ASP A 154 59.28 -30.09 -21.55
CA ASP A 154 60.23 -29.46 -22.46
C ASP A 154 61.68 -29.88 -22.12
N ALA A 155 62.05 -29.88 -20.84
CA ALA A 155 63.36 -30.35 -20.39
C ALA A 155 63.60 -31.83 -20.74
N LEU A 156 62.59 -32.69 -20.57
CA LEU A 156 62.69 -34.10 -20.96
C LEU A 156 62.80 -34.27 -22.48
N TYR A 157 62.07 -33.48 -23.27
CA TYR A 157 62.20 -33.49 -24.73
C TYR A 157 63.60 -33.06 -25.18
N THR A 158 64.19 -32.04 -24.57
CA THR A 158 65.58 -31.63 -24.81
C THR A 158 66.55 -32.77 -24.51
N GLN A 159 66.43 -33.40 -23.33
CA GLN A 159 67.27 -34.55 -22.97
C GLN A 159 67.13 -35.72 -23.96
N ILE A 160 65.92 -36.07 -24.37
CA ILE A 160 65.68 -37.14 -25.34
C ILE A 160 66.30 -36.79 -26.70
N SER A 161 66.19 -35.54 -27.14
CA SER A 161 66.79 -35.07 -28.39
C SER A 161 68.31 -35.13 -28.34
N GLU A 162 68.93 -34.82 -27.19
CA GLU A 162 70.37 -34.90 -26.97
C GLU A 162 70.87 -36.36 -26.89
N VAL A 163 70.06 -37.26 -26.33
CA VAL A 163 70.37 -38.70 -26.18
C VAL A 163 70.23 -39.50 -27.50
N GLN A 164 70.00 -38.83 -28.64
CA GLN A 164 70.08 -39.43 -29.98
C GLN A 164 71.44 -40.06 -30.34
N CYS A 165 72.44 -40.08 -29.45
CA CYS A 165 73.70 -40.81 -29.61
C CYS A 165 73.59 -42.35 -29.43
N ALA A 166 72.49 -42.87 -28.87
CA ALA A 166 72.34 -44.30 -28.62
C ALA A 166 72.30 -45.23 -29.88
N PRO A 167 71.77 -44.84 -31.06
CA PRO A 167 71.69 -45.73 -32.21
C PRO A 167 73.06 -46.19 -32.72
N ASN A 168 74.07 -45.31 -32.68
CA ASN A 168 75.42 -45.63 -33.13
C ASN A 168 76.15 -46.53 -32.14
N VAL A 169 76.00 -46.27 -30.83
CA VAL A 169 76.53 -47.14 -29.77
C VAL A 169 75.96 -48.56 -29.90
N ILE A 170 74.63 -48.66 -30.03
CA ILE A 170 73.94 -49.95 -30.18
C ILE A 170 74.37 -50.65 -31.47
N LYS A 171 74.50 -49.94 -32.59
CA LYS A 171 74.96 -50.50 -33.86
C LYS A 171 76.41 -51.02 -33.76
N ASN A 172 77.31 -50.26 -33.14
CA ASN A 172 78.71 -50.66 -32.94
C ASN A 172 78.83 -51.88 -32.02
N ILE A 173 77.99 -51.96 -30.98
CA ILE A 173 77.89 -53.14 -30.11
C ILE A 173 77.42 -54.37 -30.91
N ILE A 174 76.35 -54.22 -31.70
CA ILE A 174 75.81 -55.30 -32.53
C ILE A 174 76.87 -55.80 -33.53
N ASP A 175 77.58 -54.90 -34.21
CA ASP A 175 78.62 -55.26 -35.19
C ASP A 175 79.78 -56.05 -34.56
N ILE A 176 80.22 -55.68 -33.35
CA ILE A 176 81.28 -56.43 -32.66
C ILE A 176 80.77 -57.77 -32.17
N MET A 177 79.55 -57.83 -31.63
CA MET A 177 78.93 -59.10 -31.22
C MET A 177 78.71 -60.05 -32.39
N GLN A 178 78.35 -59.56 -33.58
CA GLN A 178 78.19 -60.40 -34.77
C GLN A 178 79.52 -60.96 -35.28
N ASN A 179 80.61 -60.20 -35.16
CA ASN A 179 81.91 -60.58 -35.69
C ASN A 179 82.77 -61.38 -34.69
N LYS A 180 82.64 -61.13 -33.38
CA LYS A 180 83.43 -61.79 -32.32
C LYS A 180 82.62 -62.67 -31.37
N GLY A 181 81.29 -62.56 -31.34
CA GLY A 181 80.40 -63.29 -30.42
C GLY A 181 80.36 -62.75 -28.99
N PHE A 182 81.28 -61.87 -28.61
CA PHE A 182 81.34 -61.21 -27.31
C PHE A 182 82.03 -59.85 -27.41
N ILE A 183 81.80 -59.00 -26.42
CA ILE A 183 82.48 -57.71 -26.23
C ILE A 183 83.24 -57.77 -24.92
N SER A 184 84.51 -57.38 -24.92
CA SER A 184 85.27 -57.20 -23.69
C SER A 184 84.99 -55.85 -23.04
N ASP A 185 85.17 -55.74 -21.72
CA ASP A 185 84.93 -54.51 -20.97
C ASP A 185 85.72 -53.31 -21.54
N LYS A 186 86.95 -53.54 -21.99
CA LYS A 186 87.78 -52.51 -22.64
C LYS A 186 87.25 -52.05 -24.01
N GLU A 187 86.60 -52.94 -24.75
CA GLU A 187 85.97 -52.58 -26.03
C GLU A 187 84.66 -51.85 -25.80
N PHE A 188 83.89 -52.25 -24.79
CA PHE A 188 82.68 -51.56 -24.39
C PHE A 188 82.96 -50.12 -23.93
N GLU A 189 83.95 -49.92 -23.04
CA GLU A 189 84.38 -48.60 -22.60
C GLU A 189 84.78 -47.71 -23.78
N LYS A 190 85.53 -48.23 -24.75
CA LYS A 190 85.91 -47.46 -25.94
C LYS A 190 84.74 -47.04 -26.81
N ILE A 191 83.68 -47.85 -26.91
CA ILE A 191 82.48 -47.49 -27.69
C ILE A 191 81.74 -46.36 -26.96
N LEU A 192 81.63 -46.47 -25.64
CA LEU A 192 81.01 -45.43 -24.82
C LEU A 192 81.81 -44.13 -24.88
N GLU A 193 83.14 -44.15 -24.70
CA GLU A 193 84.01 -42.96 -24.76
C GLU A 193 83.98 -42.26 -26.13
N LYS A 194 83.74 -42.99 -27.22
CA LYS A 194 83.78 -42.46 -28.58
C LYS A 194 82.49 -41.77 -29.01
N GLU A 195 81.35 -42.20 -28.47
CA GLU A 195 80.02 -41.73 -28.88
C GLU A 195 79.27 -40.96 -27.77
N LEU A 196 79.67 -41.10 -26.49
CA LEU A 196 79.32 -40.16 -25.43
C LEU A 196 80.33 -39.02 -25.42
N ILE A 197 80.22 -38.10 -26.39
CA ILE A 197 80.83 -36.78 -26.23
C ILE A 197 80.00 -36.05 -25.18
N ILE A 198 80.56 -35.90 -23.98
CA ILE A 198 80.24 -34.81 -23.05
C ILE A 198 80.93 -33.55 -23.56
#